data_AF-A0A1G2V5D9-F1
#
_entry.id   AF-A0A1G2V5D9-F1
#
_cell.length_a   1.000
_cell.length_b   1.000
_cell.length_c   1.000
_cell.angle_alpha   90.00
_cell.angle_beta   90.00
_cell.angle_gamma   90.00
#
_symmetry.space_group_name_H-M   'P 1'
#
loop_
_entity.id
_entity.type
_entity.pdbx_description
1 polymer ?
#
loop_
_entity_poly.entity_id
_entity_poly.type
_entity_poly.pdbx_seq_one_letter_code
_entity_poly.pdbx_strand_id
1 'polypeptide(L)'
;MTTFLGDIIRSVWNKGHIVPGVDSSLRRKDDCGAWISWNQHGNRTADFNEGWEIDHIRALANGGSDLISNLRPLHWRNNARKSDGSLVCAVFARG
;
A
#
# COMPACT_ATOMS: atom_id res chain seq x y z
N MET A 1 8.57 20.57 11.92
CA MET A 1 8.09 20.45 10.51
C MET A 1 7.75 18.99 10.23
N THR A 2 6.57 18.53 10.65
CA THR A 2 6.10 17.13 10.56
C THR A 2 4.89 16.97 9.64
N THR A 3 4.45 18.04 9.00
CA THR A 3 3.23 18.10 8.18
C THR A 3 3.33 17.35 6.83
N PHE A 4 4.52 17.25 6.24
CA PHE A 4 4.66 16.66 4.90
C PHE A 4 4.50 15.13 4.84
N LEU A 5 4.88 14.38 5.88
CA LEU A 5 4.80 12.92 5.81
C LEU A 5 3.37 12.40 6.00
N GLY A 6 2.59 13.03 6.89
CA GLY A 6 1.20 12.66 7.13
C GLY A 6 0.32 12.85 5.89
N ASP A 7 0.55 13.93 5.14
CA ASP A 7 -0.20 14.24 3.93
C ASP A 7 0.12 13.25 2.80
N ILE A 8 1.38 12.79 2.68
CA ILE A 8 1.76 11.76 1.72
C ILE A 8 1.11 10.42 2.08
N ILE A 9 1.20 9.98 3.34
CA ILE A 9 0.61 8.70 3.79
C ILE A 9 -0.90 8.69 3.51
N ARG A 10 -1.60 9.78 3.84
CA ARG A 10 -3.04 9.90 3.55
C ARG A 10 -3.33 9.93 2.06
N SER A 11 -2.56 10.67 1.27
CA SER A 11 -2.74 10.75 -0.18
C SER A 11 -2.54 9.39 -0.86
N VAL A 12 -1.55 8.62 -0.41
CA VAL A 12 -1.28 7.28 -0.92
C VAL A 12 -2.36 6.31 -0.45
N TRP A 13 -2.74 6.31 0.83
CA TRP A 13 -3.84 5.49 1.35
C TRP A 13 -5.14 5.66 0.57
N ASN A 14 -5.46 6.91 0.20
CA ASN A 14 -6.66 7.24 -0.54
C ASN A 14 -6.75 6.59 -1.93
N LYS A 15 -5.64 6.05 -2.45
CA LYS A 15 -5.60 5.30 -3.71
C LYS A 15 -5.98 3.83 -3.56
N GLY A 16 -5.98 3.28 -2.34
CA GLY A 16 -6.38 1.90 -2.10
C GLY A 16 -7.86 1.69 -2.43
N HIS A 17 -8.21 0.48 -2.88
CA HIS A 17 -9.55 0.14 -3.30
C HIS A 17 -10.53 0.14 -2.12
N ILE A 18 -11.62 0.89 -2.28
CA ILE A 18 -12.74 0.92 -1.34
C ILE A 18 -13.62 -0.32 -1.60
N VAL A 19 -14.00 -1.01 -0.52
CA VAL A 19 -14.88 -2.18 -0.57
C VAL A 19 -16.23 -1.81 0.03
N PRO A 20 -17.36 -2.01 -0.68
CA PRO A 20 -18.69 -1.73 -0.14
C PRO A 20 -18.93 -2.45 1.19
N GLY A 21 -19.52 -1.75 2.16
CA GLY A 21 -19.79 -2.30 3.50
C GLY A 21 -18.59 -2.30 4.45
N VAL A 22 -17.42 -1.82 4.03
CA VAL A 22 -16.22 -1.65 4.87
C VAL A 22 -15.90 -0.17 5.05
N ASP A 23 -15.55 0.24 6.27
CA ASP A 23 -15.12 1.60 6.55
C ASP A 23 -13.77 1.89 5.86
N SER A 24 -13.82 2.65 4.77
CA SER A 24 -12.68 3.04 3.96
C SER A 24 -11.65 3.93 4.68
N SER A 25 -11.99 4.48 5.85
CA SER A 25 -11.03 5.19 6.70
C SER A 25 -10.16 4.23 7.52
N LEU A 26 -10.62 2.98 7.71
CA LEU A 26 -9.95 1.96 8.50
C LEU A 26 -9.31 0.88 7.62
N ARG A 27 -10.02 0.38 6.61
CA ARG A 27 -9.58 -0.74 5.77
C ARG A 27 -9.86 -0.51 4.29
N ARG A 28 -8.91 -0.94 3.47
CA ARG A 28 -8.96 -0.91 2.00
C ARG A 28 -8.29 -2.16 1.44
N LYS A 29 -8.35 -2.35 0.12
CA LYS A 29 -7.54 -3.35 -0.57
C LYS A 29 -6.42 -2.68 -1.38
N ASP A 30 -5.26 -3.33 -1.43
CA ASP A 30 -4.19 -2.94 -2.37
C ASP A 30 -4.51 -3.40 -3.81
N ASP A 31 -3.65 -3.03 -4.77
CA ASP A 31 -3.79 -3.41 -6.19
C ASP A 31 -3.81 -4.94 -6.42
N CYS A 32 -3.32 -5.73 -5.46
CA CYS A 32 -3.36 -7.19 -5.50
C CYS A 32 -4.64 -7.78 -4.86
N GLY A 33 -5.51 -6.93 -4.33
CA GLY A 33 -6.71 -7.33 -3.61
C GLY A 33 -6.46 -7.79 -2.17
N ALA A 34 -5.26 -7.61 -1.61
CA ALA A 34 -4.98 -7.90 -0.21
C ALA A 34 -5.54 -6.79 0.70
N TRP A 35 -6.04 -7.17 1.87
CA TRP A 35 -6.49 -6.21 2.87
C TRP A 35 -5.32 -5.42 3.45
N ILE A 36 -5.53 -4.12 3.59
CA ILE A 36 -4.63 -3.19 4.24
C ILE A 36 -5.40 -2.37 5.27
N SER A 37 -4.79 -2.12 6.42
CA SER A 37 -5.41 -1.39 7.54
C SER A 37 -4.66 -0.07 7.79
N TRP A 38 -5.40 1.05 7.88
CA TRP A 38 -4.84 2.40 8.02
C TRP A 38 -3.84 2.51 9.19
N ASN A 39 -4.20 1.94 10.34
CA ASN A 39 -3.38 1.93 11.55
C ASN A 39 -2.20 0.93 11.53
N GLN A 40 -2.05 0.15 10.45
CA GLN A 40 -0.97 -0.83 10.26
C GLN A 40 0.08 -0.34 9.24
N HIS A 41 0.14 0.96 8.94
CA HIS A 41 1.16 1.51 8.06
C HIS A 41 2.57 1.25 8.64
N GLY A 42 3.45 0.65 7.83
CA GLY A 42 4.80 0.26 8.22
C GLY A 42 4.88 -0.97 9.14
N ASN A 43 3.75 -1.60 9.48
CA ASN A 43 3.74 -2.80 10.30
C ASN A 43 3.94 -4.05 9.42
N ARG A 44 4.93 -4.90 9.76
CA ARG A 44 5.18 -6.18 9.09
C ARG A 44 4.90 -7.41 9.98
N THR A 45 4.24 -7.23 11.14
CA THR A 45 3.95 -8.36 12.03
C THR A 45 2.90 -9.30 11.46
N ALA A 46 3.01 -10.58 11.80
CA ALA A 46 2.08 -11.61 11.34
C ALA A 46 0.71 -11.54 12.03
N ASP A 47 0.63 -10.97 13.24
CA ASP A 47 -0.58 -11.00 14.09
C ASP A 47 -1.78 -10.30 13.44
N PHE A 48 -1.54 -9.20 12.72
CA PHE A 48 -2.59 -8.46 12.03
C PHE A 48 -2.67 -8.77 10.54
N ASN A 49 -1.54 -9.15 9.92
CA ASN A 49 -1.43 -9.50 8.49
C ASN A 49 -2.21 -8.60 7.52
N GLU A 50 -2.28 -7.30 7.83
CA GLU A 50 -2.92 -6.24 7.03
C GLU A 50 -2.04 -4.99 6.98
N GLY A 51 -0.76 -5.15 7.29
CA GLY A 51 0.21 -4.09 7.22
C GLY A 51 0.47 -3.67 5.78
N TRP A 52 0.79 -2.40 5.60
CA TRP A 52 1.00 -1.84 4.27
C TRP A 52 2.06 -0.77 4.28
N GLU A 53 2.59 -0.52 3.09
CA GLU A 53 3.67 0.41 2.86
C GLU A 53 3.38 1.21 1.60
N ILE A 54 4.09 2.32 1.46
CA ILE A 54 4.09 3.12 0.24
C ILE A 54 5.04 2.42 -0.76
N ASP A 55 4.49 2.02 -1.90
CA ASP A 55 5.24 1.40 -3.00
C ASP A 55 5.28 2.33 -4.22
N HIS A 56 6.41 2.32 -4.94
CA HIS A 56 6.56 3.01 -6.22
C HIS A 56 6.01 2.14 -7.35
N ILE A 57 4.93 2.55 -8.02
CA ILE A 57 4.34 1.83 -9.17
C ILE A 57 5.42 1.49 -10.21
N ARG A 58 6.24 2.48 -10.59
CA ARG A 58 7.47 2.31 -11.36
C ARG A 58 8.68 2.55 -10.45
N ALA A 59 9.62 1.61 -10.41
CA ALA A 59 10.85 1.74 -9.63
C ALA A 59 11.70 2.94 -10.10
N LEU A 60 12.40 3.60 -9.17
CA LEU A 60 13.31 4.72 -9.48
C LEU A 60 14.39 4.31 -10.49
N ALA A 61 14.97 3.12 -10.34
CA ALA A 61 15.97 2.57 -11.27
C ALA A 61 15.47 2.45 -12.72
N ASN A 62 14.14 2.35 -12.90
CA ASN A 62 13.51 2.28 -14.22
C ASN A 62 12.93 3.63 -14.66
N GLY A 63 13.26 4.74 -14.02
CA GLY A 63 12.72 6.07 -14.34
C GLY A 63 11.40 6.40 -13.65
N GLY A 64 11.11 5.78 -12.51
CA GLY A 64 10.03 6.20 -11.60
C GLY A 64 10.36 7.49 -10.84
N SER A 65 9.40 7.98 -10.06
CA SER A 65 9.53 9.21 -9.27
C SER A 65 8.89 9.08 -7.88
N ASP A 66 9.25 9.94 -6.94
CA ASP A 66 8.59 10.07 -5.63
C ASP A 66 7.30 10.90 -5.67
N LEU A 67 6.86 11.32 -6.86
CA LEU A 67 5.59 12.02 -7.03
C LEU A 67 4.44 11.12 -6.59
N ILE A 68 3.44 11.70 -5.91
CA ILE A 68 2.23 10.99 -5.47
C ILE A 68 1.63 10.15 -6.59
N SER A 69 1.63 10.62 -7.84
CA SER A 69 1.12 9.89 -9.01
C SER A 69 1.76 8.50 -9.20
N ASN A 70 3.04 8.34 -8.87
CA ASN A 70 3.79 7.08 -8.97
C ASN A 70 3.80 6.27 -7.67
N LEU A 71 3.10 6.71 -6.63
CA LEU A 71 3.01 6.00 -5.35
C LEU A 71 1.67 5.29 -5.23
N ARG A 72 1.66 4.13 -4.56
CA ARG A 72 0.45 3.37 -4.22
C ARG A 72 0.58 2.72 -2.84
N PRO A 73 -0.54 2.40 -2.18
CA PRO A 73 -0.52 1.59 -0.99
C PRO A 73 -0.39 0.12 -1.40
N LEU A 74 0.51 -0.62 -0.77
CA LEU A 74 0.73 -2.03 -1.07
C LEU A 74 0.88 -2.84 0.21
N HIS A 75 0.27 -4.02 0.27
CA HIS A 75 0.42 -4.91 1.42
C HIS A 75 1.90 -5.28 1.59
N TRP A 76 2.41 -5.29 2.83
CA TRP A 76 3.84 -5.41 3.11
C TRP A 76 4.47 -6.67 2.51
N ARG A 77 3.74 -7.78 2.46
CA ARG A 77 4.22 -9.02 1.82
C ARG A 77 4.29 -8.92 0.30
N ASN A 78 3.36 -8.20 -0.32
CA ASN A 78 3.37 -7.95 -1.76
C ASN A 78 4.53 -7.02 -2.12
N ASN A 79 4.77 -6.00 -1.27
CA ASN A 79 5.92 -5.11 -1.41
C ASN A 79 7.25 -5.85 -1.23
N ALA A 80 7.39 -6.68 -0.19
CA ALA A 80 8.61 -7.42 0.09
C ALA A 80 8.98 -8.47 -0.96
N ARG A 81 8.02 -8.95 -1.76
CA ARG A 81 8.25 -9.89 -2.87
C ARG A 81 8.45 -9.22 -4.22
N LYS A 82 8.34 -7.90 -4.27
CA LYS A 82 8.60 -7.12 -5.49
C LYS A 82 10.08 -7.20 -5.85
N SER A 83 10.36 -7.39 -7.13
CA SER A 83 11.71 -7.36 -7.70
C SER A 83 11.67 -6.53 -8.98
N ASP A 84 12.63 -5.62 -9.13
CA ASP A 84 12.83 -4.77 -10.33
C ASP A 84 11.61 -3.97 -10.80
N GLY A 85 10.74 -3.55 -9.88
CA GLY A 85 9.54 -2.78 -10.21
C GLY A 85 8.32 -3.63 -10.59
N SER A 86 8.50 -4.92 -10.84
CA SER A 86 7.41 -5.82 -11.22
C SER A 86 6.61 -6.26 -9.99
N LEU A 87 5.33 -5.90 -9.95
CA LEU A 87 4.45 -6.33 -8.88
C LEU A 87 4.19 -7.83 -8.95
N VAL A 88 4.52 -8.55 -7.89
CA VAL A 88 4.18 -9.97 -7.71
C VAL A 88 3.17 -10.08 -6.57
N CYS A 89 1.90 -10.33 -6.92
CA CYS A 89 0.80 -10.47 -5.96
C CYS A 89 0.81 -11.84 -5.29
N ALA A 90 1.51 -11.97 -4.17
CA ALA A 90 1.59 -13.21 -3.40
C ALA A 90 0.50 -13.31 -2.32
N VAL A 91 -0.03 -12.17 -1.87
CA VAL A 91 -1.14 -12.06 -0.93
C VAL A 91 -2.32 -11.45 -1.66
N PHE A 92 -3.48 -12.06 -1.47
CA PHE A 92 -4.77 -11.59 -1.93
C PHE A 92 -5.80 -11.92 -0.84
N ALA A 93 -6.84 -11.10 -0.69
CA ALA A 93 -7.97 -11.46 0.15
C ALA A 93 -8.92 -12.34 -0.66
N ARG A 94 -9.08 -13.61 -0.26
CA ARG A 94 -10.24 -14.39 -0.68
C ARG A 94 -11.47 -13.75 -0.03
N GLY A 95 -12.46 -13.43 -0.88
CA GLY A 95 -13.78 -12.82 -0.60
C GLY A 95 -14.10 -12.56 0.86
#